data_AF-V4NPA0-F1
#
_entry.id   AF-V4NPA0-F1
#
_cell.length_a   1.000
_cell.length_b   1.000
_cell.length_c   1.000
_cell.angle_alpha   90.00
_cell.angle_beta   90.00
_cell.angle_gamma   90.00
#
_symmetry.space_group_name_H-M   'P 1'
#
loop_
_entity.id
_entity.type
_entity.pdbx_description
1 polymer ?
#
loop_
_entity_poly.entity_id
_entity_poly.type
_entity_poly.pdbx_seq_one_letter_code
_entity_poly.pdbx_strand_id
1 'polypeptide(L)'
;MPENETLEETYRVEIANLSEEGREDVLDAIEANPALSADEAEALIDRTEAADKNREDFDALQKDQEQLMKDGEWETARDRAQEAEYEMREVEDLGGDADTEILEAETDVAEIDEAMDEHEASEQAADDAADFADRGMEGAAEVYGESAADHAANSADNAGAASPNEYNADHDVDGDGTYDA
;
A
#
# COMPACT_ATOMS: atom_id res chain seq x y z
N MET A 1 30.73 15.48 -22.27
CA MET A 1 31.34 15.53 -20.93
C MET A 1 30.47 14.63 -20.09
N PRO A 2 30.98 13.57 -19.46
CA PRO A 2 30.16 12.78 -18.57
C PRO A 2 29.76 13.70 -17.42
N GLU A 3 28.46 13.78 -17.16
CA GLU A 3 27.91 14.52 -16.04
C GLU A 3 28.44 13.85 -14.77
N ASN A 4 29.01 14.64 -13.87
CA ASN A 4 29.39 14.14 -12.55
C ASN A 4 28.09 13.90 -11.80
N GLU A 5 27.53 12.69 -11.89
CA GLU A 5 26.67 12.19 -10.83
C GLU A 5 27.44 12.35 -9.52
N THR A 6 26.82 13.03 -8.57
CA THR A 6 27.40 13.17 -7.24
C THR A 6 27.36 11.81 -6.56
N LEU A 7 28.32 11.49 -5.67
CA LEU A 7 28.29 10.24 -4.89
C LEU A 7 26.89 10.03 -4.28
N GLU A 8 26.29 11.11 -3.78
CA GLU A 8 24.96 11.13 -3.17
C GLU A 8 23.82 10.68 -4.10
N GLU A 9 23.93 10.92 -5.41
CA GLU A 9 22.94 10.47 -6.41
C GLU A 9 23.11 9.00 -6.77
N THR A 10 24.33 8.53 -7.01
CA THR A 10 24.59 7.11 -7.32
C THR A 10 24.15 6.20 -6.16
N TYR A 11 24.40 6.62 -4.91
CA TYR A 11 24.02 5.83 -3.73
C TYR A 11 22.51 5.85 -3.42
N ARG A 12 21.79 6.93 -3.74
CA ARG A 12 20.32 6.92 -3.68
C ARG A 12 19.74 5.89 -4.65
N VAL A 13 20.30 5.78 -5.84
CA VAL A 13 19.84 4.83 -6.87
C VAL A 13 20.08 3.36 -6.45
N GLU A 14 21.10 3.08 -5.64
CA GLU A 14 21.36 1.73 -5.12
C GLU A 14 20.43 1.35 -3.96
N ILE A 15 20.20 2.25 -2.99
CA ILE A 15 19.23 2.02 -1.89
C ILE A 15 17.79 1.89 -2.44
N ALA A 16 17.51 2.51 -3.59
CA ALA A 16 16.22 2.43 -4.26
C ALA A 16 15.78 1.03 -4.68
N ASN A 17 16.70 0.09 -4.99
CA ASN A 17 16.36 -1.11 -5.76
C ASN A 17 16.26 -2.44 -4.98
N LEU A 18 16.18 -2.44 -3.65
CA LEU A 18 16.63 -3.62 -2.90
C LEU A 18 15.53 -4.55 -2.38
N SER A 19 15.56 -5.77 -2.94
CA SER A 19 15.14 -7.06 -2.37
C SER A 19 16.33 -7.71 -1.62
N GLU A 20 16.22 -8.97 -1.17
CA GLU A 20 17.27 -9.71 -0.41
C GLU A 20 18.69 -9.71 -1.05
N GLU A 21 18.81 -9.46 -2.36
CA GLU A 21 20.08 -9.27 -3.10
C GLU A 21 20.76 -7.90 -2.87
N GLY A 22 20.01 -6.94 -2.35
CA GLY A 22 20.45 -5.55 -2.36
C GLY A 22 21.51 -5.17 -1.34
N ARG A 23 21.57 -5.90 -0.23
CA ARG A 23 22.69 -5.77 0.72
C ARG A 23 24.02 -6.14 0.06
N GLU A 24 24.04 -7.10 -0.86
CA GLU A 24 25.25 -7.49 -1.59
C GLU A 24 25.63 -6.39 -2.61
N ASP A 25 24.67 -5.81 -3.31
CA ASP A 25 24.89 -4.68 -4.22
C ASP A 25 25.43 -3.43 -3.50
N VAL A 26 24.91 -3.09 -2.31
CA VAL A 26 25.42 -1.98 -1.49
C VAL A 26 26.85 -2.26 -1.02
N LEU A 27 27.16 -3.50 -0.64
CA LEU A 27 28.52 -3.90 -0.24
C LEU A 27 29.49 -3.84 -1.43
N ASP A 28 29.06 -4.28 -2.62
CA ASP A 28 29.85 -4.20 -3.86
C ASP A 28 30.09 -2.75 -4.27
N ALA A 29 29.09 -1.86 -4.11
CA ALA A 29 29.22 -0.44 -4.39
C ALA A 29 30.11 0.30 -3.38
N ILE A 30 30.08 -0.11 -2.11
CA ILE A 30 31.03 0.35 -1.08
C ILE A 30 32.44 -0.10 -1.45
N GLU A 31 32.63 -1.37 -1.83
CA GLU A 31 33.95 -1.91 -2.20
C GLU A 31 34.50 -1.27 -3.48
N ALA A 32 33.63 -0.94 -4.43
CA ALA A 32 33.97 -0.27 -5.68
C ALA A 32 34.37 1.22 -5.49
N ASN A 33 34.05 1.83 -4.34
CA ASN A 33 34.27 3.25 -4.12
C ASN A 33 35.31 3.54 -3.02
N PRO A 34 36.60 3.64 -3.37
CA PRO A 34 37.68 3.86 -2.40
C PRO A 34 37.68 5.25 -1.74
N ALA A 35 36.72 6.12 -2.09
CA ALA A 35 36.55 7.44 -1.49
C ALA A 35 35.59 7.45 -0.28
N LEU A 36 34.80 6.39 -0.08
CA LEU A 36 33.94 6.24 1.10
C LEU A 36 34.78 6.02 2.35
N SER A 37 34.49 6.79 3.41
CA SER A 37 34.99 6.47 4.74
C SER A 37 34.24 5.27 5.31
N ALA A 38 34.86 4.57 6.28
CA ALA A 38 34.23 3.46 6.97
C ALA A 38 32.89 3.87 7.65
N ASP A 39 32.85 5.08 8.20
CA ASP A 39 31.65 5.61 8.87
C ASP A 39 30.51 5.88 7.87
N GLU A 40 30.83 6.33 6.65
CA GLU A 40 29.83 6.54 5.58
C GLU A 40 29.33 5.21 5.01
N ALA A 41 30.21 4.20 4.88
CA ALA A 41 29.82 2.85 4.48
C ALA A 41 28.91 2.17 5.50
N GLU A 42 29.21 2.30 6.80
CA GLU A 42 28.36 1.78 7.88
C GLU A 42 26.98 2.46 7.87
N ALA A 43 26.93 3.79 7.70
CA ALA A 43 25.66 4.51 7.60
C ALA A 43 24.81 4.11 6.38
N LEU A 44 25.43 3.74 5.26
CA LEU A 44 24.72 3.24 4.07
C LEU A 44 24.11 1.85 4.32
N ILE A 45 24.86 0.97 4.97
CA ILE A 45 24.36 -0.36 5.37
C ILE A 45 23.17 -0.20 6.33
N ASP A 46 23.30 0.64 7.36
CA ASP A 46 22.22 0.86 8.33
C ASP A 46 20.93 1.40 7.67
N ARG A 47 21.05 2.32 6.70
CA ARG A 47 19.90 2.84 5.95
C ARG A 47 19.25 1.78 5.07
N THR A 48 20.08 0.94 4.45
CA THR A 48 19.62 -0.16 3.60
C THR A 48 18.84 -1.18 4.43
N GLU A 49 19.40 -1.62 5.56
CA GLU A 49 18.74 -2.57 6.45
C GLU A 49 17.44 -1.99 7.04
N ALA A 50 17.37 -0.68 7.25
CA ALA A 50 16.14 -0.01 7.67
C ALA A 50 15.09 0.06 6.54
N ALA A 51 15.49 0.37 5.31
CA ALA A 51 14.58 0.43 4.16
C ALA A 51 13.99 -0.96 3.84
N ASP A 52 14.81 -2.00 3.87
CA ASP A 52 14.35 -3.39 3.66
C ASP A 52 13.32 -3.79 4.72
N LYS A 53 13.58 -3.45 6.00
CA LYS A 53 12.64 -3.73 7.07
C LYS A 53 11.30 -3.00 6.87
N ASN A 54 11.31 -1.74 6.41
CA ASN A 54 10.08 -1.01 6.16
C ASN A 54 9.28 -1.61 4.98
N ARG A 55 9.95 -2.18 3.97
CA ARG A 55 9.29 -2.96 2.90
C ARG A 55 8.67 -4.24 3.41
N GLU A 56 9.34 -4.98 4.29
CA GLU A 56 8.75 -6.15 4.96
C GLU A 56 7.51 -5.77 5.79
N ASP A 57 7.59 -4.64 6.52
CA ASP A 57 6.48 -4.12 7.31
C ASP A 57 5.31 -3.69 6.41
N PHE A 58 5.57 -3.05 5.26
CA PHE A 58 4.55 -2.72 4.24
C PHE A 58 3.82 -3.95 3.72
N ASP A 59 4.54 -5.01 3.34
CA ASP A 59 3.92 -6.26 2.86
C ASP A 59 3.03 -6.90 3.92
N ALA A 60 3.46 -6.85 5.19
CA ALA A 60 2.66 -7.35 6.30
C ALA A 60 1.40 -6.51 6.51
N LEU A 61 1.50 -5.19 6.39
CA LEU A 61 0.37 -4.26 6.52
C LEU A 61 -0.66 -4.45 5.40
N GLN A 62 -0.23 -4.63 4.15
CA GLN A 62 -1.14 -4.94 3.04
C GLN A 62 -1.85 -6.28 3.24
N LYS A 63 -1.15 -7.32 3.70
CA LYS A 63 -1.78 -8.62 4.02
C LYS A 63 -2.83 -8.50 5.14
N ASP A 64 -2.52 -7.73 6.18
CA ASP A 64 -3.47 -7.46 7.27
C ASP A 64 -4.68 -6.64 6.78
N GLN A 65 -4.46 -5.60 5.98
CA GLN A 65 -5.51 -4.79 5.35
C GLN A 65 -6.47 -5.66 4.54
N GLU A 66 -5.97 -6.52 3.65
CA GLU A 66 -6.80 -7.41 2.83
C GLU A 66 -7.69 -8.31 3.69
N GLN A 67 -7.15 -8.85 4.80
CA GLN A 67 -7.92 -9.68 5.71
C GLN A 67 -8.99 -8.87 6.46
N LEU A 68 -8.67 -7.66 6.92
CA LEU A 68 -9.61 -6.75 7.58
C LEU A 68 -10.75 -6.33 6.65
N MET A 69 -10.45 -6.08 5.38
CA MET A 69 -11.47 -5.80 4.36
C MET A 69 -12.46 -6.96 4.20
N LYS A 70 -11.96 -8.20 4.17
CA LYS A 70 -12.80 -9.42 4.12
C LYS A 70 -13.64 -9.62 5.39
N ASP A 71 -13.12 -9.21 6.54
CA ASP A 71 -13.81 -9.32 7.83
C ASP A 71 -14.80 -8.16 8.08
N GLY A 72 -14.83 -7.15 7.20
CA GLY A 72 -15.71 -5.98 7.34
C GLY A 72 -15.19 -4.93 8.32
N GLU A 73 -13.94 -5.01 8.73
CA GLU A 73 -13.28 -4.08 9.66
C GLU A 73 -12.65 -2.90 8.89
N TRP A 74 -13.47 -2.17 8.12
CA TRP A 74 -12.99 -1.19 7.14
C TRP A 74 -12.24 0.00 7.74
N GLU A 75 -12.66 0.50 8.91
CA GLU A 75 -11.93 1.56 9.63
C GLU A 75 -10.51 1.09 10.02
N THR A 76 -10.37 -0.14 10.50
CA THR A 76 -9.06 -0.72 10.81
C THR A 76 -8.25 -0.98 9.53
N ALA A 77 -8.89 -1.43 8.45
CA ALA A 77 -8.21 -1.65 7.16
C ALA A 77 -7.64 -0.35 6.59
N ARG A 78 -8.40 0.75 6.70
CA ARG A 78 -7.95 2.10 6.35
C ARG A 78 -6.72 2.51 7.17
N ASP A 79 -6.74 2.29 8.47
CA ASP A 79 -5.59 2.59 9.33
C ASP A 79 -4.34 1.80 8.89
N ARG A 80 -4.50 0.55 8.46
CA ARG A 80 -3.38 -0.25 7.91
C ARG A 80 -2.84 0.29 6.59
N ALA A 81 -3.71 0.73 5.68
CA ALA A 81 -3.28 1.39 4.45
C ALA A 81 -2.50 2.69 4.73
N GLN A 82 -2.92 3.47 5.74
CA GLN A 82 -2.17 4.66 6.18
C GLN A 82 -0.82 4.32 6.84
N GLU A 83 -0.76 3.24 7.61
CA GLU A 83 0.51 2.73 8.15
C GLU A 83 1.44 2.29 7.01
N ALA A 84 0.91 1.61 5.99
CA ALA A 84 1.67 1.17 4.82
C ALA A 84 2.25 2.36 4.04
N GLU A 85 1.47 3.42 3.82
CA GLU A 85 1.94 4.69 3.24
C GLU A 85 3.10 5.28 4.05
N TYR A 86 3.00 5.27 5.38
CA TYR A 86 4.03 5.80 6.27
C TYR A 86 5.35 5.03 6.14
N GLU A 87 5.30 3.69 6.12
CA GLU A 87 6.51 2.87 5.96
C GLU A 87 7.22 3.16 4.63
N MET A 88 6.45 3.39 3.55
CA MET A 88 7.01 3.71 2.24
C MET A 88 7.57 5.13 2.12
N ARG A 89 6.97 6.10 2.83
CA ARG A 89 7.59 7.42 2.99
C ARG A 89 8.92 7.36 3.75
N GLU A 90 9.03 6.48 4.75
CA GLU A 90 10.30 6.28 5.45
C GLU A 90 11.36 5.62 4.54
N VAL A 91 10.95 4.71 3.63
CA VAL A 91 11.84 4.20 2.57
C VAL A 91 12.33 5.33 1.66
N GLU A 92 11.44 6.22 1.21
CA GLU A 92 11.80 7.42 0.42
C GLU A 92 12.80 8.31 1.17
N ASP A 93 12.56 8.58 2.46
CA ASP A 93 13.42 9.40 3.32
C ASP A 93 14.81 8.79 3.55
N LEU A 94 14.90 7.45 3.56
CA LEU A 94 16.16 6.71 3.61
C LEU A 94 16.92 6.73 2.27
N GLY A 95 16.28 7.23 1.20
CA GLY A 95 16.82 7.34 -0.15
C GLY A 95 16.39 6.21 -1.08
N GLY A 96 15.39 5.42 -0.69
CA GLY A 96 14.78 4.38 -1.52
C GLY A 96 13.78 4.93 -2.54
N ASP A 97 13.43 4.13 -3.55
CA ASP A 97 12.30 4.39 -4.46
C ASP A 97 11.09 3.64 -3.90
N ALA A 98 10.02 4.39 -3.66
CA ALA A 98 8.77 3.90 -3.08
C ALA A 98 7.55 4.69 -3.60
N ASP A 99 7.72 5.49 -4.66
CA ASP A 99 6.68 6.40 -5.17
C ASP A 99 5.41 5.64 -5.59
N THR A 100 5.58 4.41 -6.09
CA THR A 100 4.47 3.58 -6.55
C THR A 100 3.69 3.03 -5.37
N GLU A 101 4.39 2.47 -4.39
CA GLU A 101 3.83 1.86 -3.19
C GLU A 101 3.14 2.91 -2.29
N ILE A 102 3.69 4.13 -2.23
CA ILE A 102 3.02 5.29 -1.59
C ILE A 102 1.70 5.59 -2.30
N LEU A 103 1.71 5.70 -3.65
CA LEU A 103 0.50 6.03 -4.41
C LEU A 103 -0.56 4.94 -4.30
N GLU A 104 -0.15 3.66 -4.25
CA GLU A 104 -1.04 2.52 -4.02
C GLU A 104 -1.70 2.63 -2.65
N ALA A 105 -0.93 2.83 -1.58
CA ALA A 105 -1.47 3.00 -0.24
C ALA A 105 -2.41 4.22 -0.13
N GLU A 106 -2.06 5.35 -0.77
CA GLU A 106 -2.95 6.53 -0.84
C GLU A 106 -4.26 6.22 -1.59
N THR A 107 -4.20 5.40 -2.64
CA THR A 107 -5.37 4.98 -3.42
C THR A 107 -6.26 4.07 -2.60
N ASP A 108 -5.68 3.09 -1.91
CA ASP A 108 -6.39 2.18 -1.01
C ASP A 108 -7.15 2.95 0.07
N VAL A 109 -6.51 3.96 0.71
CA VAL A 109 -7.18 4.82 1.70
C VAL A 109 -8.40 5.51 1.10
N ALA A 110 -8.28 6.06 -0.11
CA ALA A 110 -9.37 6.77 -0.76
C ALA A 110 -10.53 5.84 -1.12
N GLU A 111 -10.23 4.63 -1.61
CA GLU A 111 -11.24 3.64 -1.97
C GLU A 111 -11.96 3.06 -0.75
N ILE A 112 -11.24 2.84 0.37
CA ILE A 112 -11.86 2.45 1.64
C ILE A 112 -12.75 3.57 2.19
N ASP A 113 -12.29 4.83 2.13
CA ASP A 113 -13.10 5.99 2.53
C ASP A 113 -14.40 6.07 1.71
N GLU A 114 -14.33 5.88 0.39
CA GLU A 114 -15.51 5.88 -0.47
C GLU A 114 -16.43 4.67 -0.20
N ALA A 115 -15.86 3.49 0.09
CA ALA A 115 -16.64 2.31 0.47
C ALA A 115 -17.44 2.54 1.76
N MET A 116 -16.83 3.17 2.76
CA MET A 116 -17.49 3.52 4.02
C MET A 116 -18.61 4.55 3.83
N ASP A 117 -18.37 5.61 3.04
CA ASP A 117 -19.36 6.65 2.75
C ASP A 117 -20.61 6.05 2.04
N GLU A 118 -20.40 5.18 1.05
CA GLU A 118 -21.49 4.51 0.34
C GLU A 118 -22.25 3.53 1.26
N HIS A 119 -21.57 2.87 2.20
CA HIS A 119 -22.25 2.03 3.18
C HIS A 119 -23.13 2.83 4.14
N GLU A 120 -22.66 3.97 4.64
CA GLU A 120 -23.47 4.87 5.47
C GLU A 120 -24.70 5.38 4.69
N ALA A 121 -24.52 5.75 3.41
CA ALA A 121 -25.62 6.16 2.54
C ALA A 121 -26.64 5.03 2.30
N SER A 122 -26.17 3.80 2.12
CA SER A 122 -27.02 2.61 2.02
C SER A 122 -27.85 2.38 3.29
N GLU A 123 -27.21 2.42 4.47
CA GLU A 123 -27.91 2.24 5.75
C GLU A 123 -28.96 3.33 5.97
N GLN A 124 -28.63 4.60 5.70
CA GLN A 124 -29.57 5.70 5.80
C GLN A 124 -30.76 5.55 4.84
N ALA A 125 -30.52 5.16 3.59
CA ALA A 125 -31.58 4.92 2.63
C ALA A 125 -32.46 3.73 3.01
N ALA A 126 -31.89 2.68 3.60
CA ALA A 126 -32.65 1.54 4.10
C ALA A 126 -33.55 1.93 5.30
N ASP A 127 -33.05 2.76 6.21
CA ASP A 127 -33.82 3.31 7.33
C ASP A 127 -34.96 4.21 6.84
N ASP A 128 -34.71 5.09 5.86
CA ASP A 128 -35.73 5.93 5.25
C ASP A 128 -36.80 5.08 4.55
N ALA A 129 -36.39 4.04 3.81
CA ALA A 129 -37.31 3.11 3.17
C ALA A 129 -38.25 2.43 4.18
N ALA A 130 -37.70 2.01 5.33
CA ALA A 130 -38.48 1.41 6.41
C ALA A 130 -39.48 2.40 7.03
N ASP A 131 -39.08 3.65 7.30
CA ASP A 131 -39.96 4.69 7.84
C ASP A 131 -41.09 5.06 6.86
N PHE A 132 -40.81 5.15 5.56
CA PHE A 132 -41.85 5.36 4.54
C PHE A 132 -42.79 4.17 4.41
N ALA A 133 -42.29 2.94 4.49
CA ALA A 133 -43.11 1.74 4.48
C ALA A 133 -44.08 1.71 5.69
N ASP A 134 -43.59 2.04 6.88
CA ASP A 134 -44.40 2.11 8.12
C ASP A 134 -45.48 3.18 8.06
N ARG A 135 -45.25 4.26 7.30
CA ARG A 135 -46.24 5.31 7.02
C ARG A 135 -47.22 4.94 5.90
N GLY A 136 -47.09 3.76 5.30
CA GLY A 136 -47.92 3.28 4.18
C GLY A 136 -47.62 4.00 2.86
N MET A 137 -46.43 4.59 2.72
CA MET A 137 -45.98 5.27 1.50
C MET A 137 -45.14 4.33 0.64
N GLU A 138 -45.74 3.23 0.17
CA GLU A 138 -45.07 2.13 -0.53
C GLU A 138 -44.20 2.59 -1.72
N GLY A 139 -44.67 3.56 -2.51
CA GLY A 139 -43.89 4.07 -3.64
C GLY A 139 -42.68 4.93 -3.25
N ALA A 140 -42.68 5.55 -2.06
CA ALA A 140 -41.49 6.22 -1.54
C ALA A 140 -40.53 5.19 -0.93
N ALA A 141 -41.06 4.21 -0.19
CA ALA A 141 -40.28 3.11 0.35
C ALA A 141 -39.52 2.33 -0.75
N GLU A 142 -40.16 2.09 -1.90
CA GLU A 142 -39.54 1.43 -3.05
C GLU A 142 -38.35 2.24 -3.59
N VAL A 143 -38.50 3.55 -3.78
CA VAL A 143 -37.41 4.42 -4.27
C VAL A 143 -36.21 4.44 -3.32
N TYR A 144 -36.46 4.58 -2.02
CA TYR A 144 -35.36 4.57 -1.04
C TYR A 144 -34.74 3.17 -0.89
N GLY A 145 -35.52 2.09 -1.05
CA GLY A 145 -35.00 0.73 -1.06
C GLY A 145 -34.12 0.42 -2.28
N GLU A 146 -34.47 0.95 -3.46
CA GLU A 146 -33.61 0.89 -4.65
C GLU A 146 -32.31 1.68 -4.43
N SER A 147 -32.41 2.90 -3.88
CA SER A 147 -31.24 3.72 -3.57
C SER A 147 -30.30 3.04 -2.56
N ALA A 148 -30.85 2.36 -1.54
CA ALA A 148 -30.06 1.60 -0.59
C ALA A 148 -29.30 0.45 -1.28
N ALA A 149 -29.95 -0.26 -2.20
CA ALA A 149 -29.31 -1.34 -2.95
C ALA A 149 -28.19 -0.83 -3.88
N ASP A 150 -28.39 0.34 -4.52
CA ASP A 150 -27.37 0.96 -5.37
C ASP A 150 -26.14 1.37 -4.56
N HIS A 151 -26.33 2.04 -3.41
CA HIS A 151 -25.25 2.41 -2.51
C HIS A 151 -24.52 1.20 -1.93
N ALA A 152 -25.25 0.15 -1.55
CA ALA A 152 -24.64 -1.10 -1.08
C ALA A 152 -23.76 -1.76 -2.14
N ALA A 153 -24.15 -1.68 -3.42
CA ALA A 153 -23.36 -2.20 -4.52
C ALA A 153 -22.07 -1.40 -4.73
N ASN A 154 -22.17 -0.06 -4.77
CA ASN A 154 -20.99 0.82 -4.90
C ASN A 154 -20.01 0.61 -3.74
N SER A 155 -20.53 0.51 -2.51
CA SER A 155 -19.73 0.25 -1.32
C SER A 155 -18.93 -1.06 -1.44
N ALA A 156 -19.58 -2.14 -1.91
CA ALA A 156 -18.91 -3.41 -2.16
C ALA A 156 -17.88 -3.35 -3.30
N ASP A 157 -18.16 -2.59 -4.35
CA ASP A 157 -17.24 -2.41 -5.48
C ASP A 157 -16.00 -1.63 -5.05
N ASN A 158 -16.15 -0.54 -4.29
CA ASN A 158 -15.05 0.26 -3.74
C ASN A 158 -14.22 -0.54 -2.73
N ALA A 159 -14.87 -1.30 -1.84
CA ALA A 159 -14.17 -2.20 -0.92
C ALA A 159 -13.38 -3.31 -1.64
N GLY A 160 -13.90 -3.77 -2.79
CA GLY A 160 -13.22 -4.73 -3.65
C GLY A 160 -12.04 -4.13 -4.41
N ALA A 161 -12.10 -2.86 -4.78
CA ALA A 161 -11.01 -2.14 -5.44
C ALA A 161 -9.84 -1.92 -4.47
N ALA A 162 -10.13 -1.57 -3.21
CA ALA A 162 -9.13 -1.31 -2.17
C ALA A 162 -8.48 -2.57 -1.58
N SER A 163 -8.83 -3.76 -2.10
CA SER A 163 -8.12 -4.98 -1.75
C SER A 163 -6.77 -4.92 -2.47
N PRO A 164 -5.64 -4.99 -1.73
CA PRO A 164 -4.31 -4.89 -2.33
C PRO A 164 -4.20 -5.80 -3.54
N ASN A 165 -3.86 -5.24 -4.70
CA ASN A 165 -3.73 -6.01 -5.92
C ASN A 165 -2.71 -7.14 -5.70
N GLU A 166 -2.93 -8.30 -6.33
CA GLU A 166 -1.95 -9.40 -6.42
C GLU A 166 -0.59 -8.97 -7.03
N TYR A 167 -0.41 -7.71 -7.40
CA TYR A 167 0.83 -7.17 -7.97
C TYR A 167 2.03 -7.29 -7.02
N ASN A 168 1.80 -7.31 -5.70
CA ASN A 168 2.87 -7.54 -4.72
C ASN A 168 3.12 -9.02 -4.40
N ALA A 169 2.30 -9.95 -4.92
CA ALA A 169 2.65 -11.37 -4.92
C ALA A 169 3.77 -11.71 -5.93
N ASP A 170 4.11 -10.80 -6.86
CA ASP A 170 5.26 -10.94 -7.77
C ASP A 170 6.56 -10.32 -7.19
N HIS A 171 6.50 -9.63 -6.04
CA HIS A 171 7.68 -9.28 -5.24
C HIS A 171 8.03 -10.33 -4.18
N ASP A 172 7.15 -11.33 -3.96
CA ASP A 172 7.58 -12.68 -3.57
C ASP A 172 8.35 -13.26 -4.78
N VAL A 173 9.59 -12.79 -4.96
CA VAL A 173 10.61 -13.52 -5.70
C VAL A 173 10.87 -14.79 -4.91
N ASP A 174 9.98 -15.77 -5.07
CA ASP A 174 10.23 -17.15 -4.70
C ASP A 174 11.54 -17.55 -5.37
N GLY A 175 12.59 -17.59 -4.56
CA GLY A 175 13.87 -18.17 -4.91
C GLY A 175 13.71 -19.66 -5.20
N ASP A 176 13.34 -20.03 -6.42
CA ASP A 176 13.58 -21.38 -6.95
C ASP A 176 13.64 -21.43 -8.49
N GLY A 177 14.33 -20.47 -9.10
CA GLY A 177 14.87 -20.64 -10.45
C GLY A 177 15.82 -21.83 -10.53
N THR A 178 15.27 -23.04 -10.64
CA THR A 178 15.98 -24.28 -10.90
C THR A 178 16.87 -24.08 -12.12
N TYR A 179 18.18 -24.10 -11.89
CA TYR A 179 19.15 -24.33 -12.95
C TYR A 179 18.84 -25.68 -13.59
N ASP A 180 18.22 -25.66 -14.77
CA ASP A 180 18.28 -26.77 -15.72
C ASP A 180 18.61 -26.23 -17.11
N ALA A 181 19.91 -26.23 -17.43
CA ALA A 181 20.48 -26.17 -18.78
C ALA A 181 21.81 -26.92 -18.84
#